data_AF-A0A231RJA9-F1
#
_entry.id   AF-A0A231RJA9-F1
#
_cell.length_a   1.000
_cell.length_b   1.000
_cell.length_c   1.000
_cell.angle_alpha   90.00
_cell.angle_beta   90.00
_cell.angle_gamma   90.00
#
_symmetry.space_group_name_H-M   'P 1'
#
loop_
_entity.id
_entity.type
_entity.pdbx_description
1 polymer ?
#
loop_
_entity_poly.entity_id
_entity_poly.type
_entity_poly.pdbx_seq_one_letter_code
_entity_poly.pdbx_strand_id
1 'polypeptide(L)'
;MKVFLRRMVLLLAVLALAGGLFGGASGHAVEAAASRPTATYISPERIQFVSYSKQWNQQKLKALYAELMKNMHGEELGYLGKVVLSNEDNEEELGVANMGYSWTEDDMSDIEMDELTEIVLYGADENTTVESMATTLSHEYGHHFTYYWLIRKERKLPSDPTTKWASIRAIKGQPVLFTDDPDHPDYTHYWDPGEIMADDYMALFGSPTAKLSMVNSLRTEDGIGFYGEIENEQLPPVMTLAAVRSYWLKLSGIKDPQPLVLKEPKLKKIEAVKNRAGGIDHKLIYDAGSANSSVAARLQYIVYWENEEEEFFDFTDLTTGKLSIVVPDGLPETELTFKVYAYDPKTKQFVYARPVVYDLSKPKAPVRAGK
;
A
#
# COMPACT_ATOMS: atom_id res chain seq x y z
N MET A 1 23.48 -70.11 14.99
CA MET A 1 23.49 -70.95 16.22
C MET A 1 23.74 -70.03 17.40
N LYS A 2 22.77 -69.94 18.33
CA LYS A 2 22.84 -69.33 19.69
C LYS A 2 23.04 -67.80 19.72
N VAL A 3 21.99 -66.98 19.90
CA VAL A 3 21.17 -66.70 21.11
C VAL A 3 21.98 -66.02 22.23
N PHE A 4 21.37 -64.96 22.81
CA PHE A 4 21.56 -64.29 24.13
C PHE A 4 21.78 -62.77 23.94
N LEU A 5 21.07 -61.81 24.56
CA LEU A 5 20.03 -61.84 25.60
C LEU A 5 19.40 -60.42 25.74
N ARG A 6 18.07 -60.38 25.95
CA ARG A 6 17.18 -59.44 26.71
C ARG A 6 17.66 -58.01 27.07
N ARG A 7 16.93 -56.97 26.68
CA ARG A 7 15.84 -56.22 27.40
C ARG A 7 16.23 -55.54 28.73
N MET A 8 16.17 -54.20 28.79
CA MET A 8 15.39 -53.36 29.73
C MET A 8 15.78 -51.86 29.61
N VAL A 9 14.85 -50.96 29.26
CA VAL A 9 14.16 -49.94 30.12
C VAL A 9 15.06 -48.76 30.53
N LEU A 10 14.79 -47.54 30.02
CA LEU A 10 14.31 -46.38 30.81
C LEU A 10 14.01 -45.16 29.92
N LEU A 11 12.96 -44.41 30.30
CA LEU A 11 12.59 -43.07 29.84
C LEU A 11 13.75 -42.06 29.95
N LEU A 12 13.80 -41.07 29.05
CA LEU A 12 13.86 -39.65 29.41
C LEU A 12 13.64 -38.75 28.19
N ALA A 13 12.78 -37.76 28.38
CA ALA A 13 12.57 -36.63 27.50
C ALA A 13 13.72 -35.60 27.62
N VAL A 14 13.73 -34.67 26.65
CA VAL A 14 14.14 -33.25 26.75
C VAL A 14 15.35 -32.79 25.91
N LEU A 15 15.06 -31.76 25.09
CA LEU A 15 15.88 -30.63 24.56
C LEU A 15 16.94 -30.86 23.46
N ALA A 16 16.52 -30.54 22.23
CA ALA A 16 16.90 -29.41 21.37
C ALA A 16 18.37 -29.00 21.08
N LEU A 17 18.46 -28.38 19.89
CA LEU A 17 19.45 -27.44 19.35
C LEU A 17 20.68 -28.03 18.62
N ALA A 18 20.75 -27.83 17.30
CA ALA A 18 21.51 -26.70 16.74
C ALA A 18 21.46 -26.66 15.19
N GLY A 19 21.22 -25.44 14.65
CA GLY A 19 21.56 -24.97 13.30
C GLY A 19 20.47 -25.17 12.24
N GLY A 20 19.90 -24.14 11.60
CA GLY A 20 20.13 -22.70 11.60
C GLY A 20 19.14 -22.05 10.63
N LEU A 21 18.73 -20.82 10.97
CA LEU A 21 18.19 -19.78 10.07
C LEU A 21 17.15 -20.21 9.03
N PHE A 22 15.89 -20.26 9.44
CA PHE A 22 14.75 -20.03 8.54
C PHE A 22 13.93 -18.90 9.13
N GLY A 23 13.58 -17.94 8.26
CA GLY A 23 12.73 -16.80 8.56
C GLY A 23 11.47 -17.25 9.30
N GLY A 24 11.07 -16.44 10.27
CA GLY A 24 9.87 -16.68 11.06
C GLY A 24 8.65 -16.74 10.16
N ALA A 25 8.20 -17.95 9.85
CA ALA A 25 6.79 -18.16 9.55
C ALA A 25 6.04 -17.78 10.84
N SER A 26 5.42 -16.60 10.85
CA SER A 26 4.56 -16.14 11.91
C SER A 26 3.49 -17.21 12.20
N GLY A 27 3.21 -17.44 13.48
CA GLY A 27 2.41 -18.56 13.98
C GLY A 27 0.95 -18.60 13.50
N HIS A 28 0.50 -17.61 12.71
CA HIS A 28 -0.86 -17.49 12.19
C HIS A 28 -1.17 -18.49 11.06
N ALA A 29 -0.16 -18.94 10.30
CA ALA A 29 -0.38 -19.92 9.23
C ALA A 29 -0.74 -21.34 9.76
N VAL A 30 -0.47 -21.62 11.05
CA VAL A 30 -0.55 -22.99 11.61
C VAL A 30 -1.98 -23.40 11.96
N GLU A 31 -2.91 -22.48 12.22
CA GLU A 31 -4.30 -22.82 12.61
C GLU A 31 -5.25 -22.94 11.40
N ALA A 32 -4.99 -22.21 10.31
CA ALA A 32 -5.69 -22.38 9.02
C ALA A 32 -5.50 -23.79 8.40
N ALA A 33 -4.47 -24.54 8.82
CA ALA A 33 -4.21 -25.90 8.37
C ALA A 33 -5.19 -26.95 8.96
N ALA A 34 -5.90 -26.64 10.05
CA ALA A 34 -6.82 -27.59 10.70
C ALA A 34 -8.26 -27.53 10.14
N SER A 35 -8.65 -26.41 9.52
CA SER A 35 -10.00 -26.21 9.00
C SER A 35 -10.09 -26.55 7.51
N ARG A 36 -11.23 -27.11 7.07
CA ARG A 36 -11.48 -27.32 5.64
C ARG A 36 -11.89 -25.99 5.02
N PRO A 37 -11.32 -25.58 3.86
CA PRO A 37 -11.76 -24.38 3.16
C PRO A 37 -13.26 -24.39 2.89
N THR A 38 -13.91 -23.24 3.07
CA THR A 38 -15.33 -23.04 2.76
C THR A 38 -15.56 -23.01 1.25
N ALA A 39 -14.64 -22.42 0.49
CA ALA A 39 -14.66 -22.43 -0.97
C ALA A 39 -13.25 -22.44 -1.56
N THR A 40 -13.12 -23.00 -2.76
CA THR A 40 -11.88 -22.98 -3.53
C THR A 40 -12.14 -22.72 -5.02
N TYR A 41 -11.19 -22.08 -5.68
CA TYR A 41 -11.17 -21.85 -7.12
C TYR A 41 -9.72 -21.90 -7.62
N ILE A 42 -9.48 -22.46 -8.80
CA ILE A 42 -8.16 -22.45 -9.45
C ILE A 42 -8.32 -21.67 -10.75
N SER A 43 -7.50 -20.64 -10.94
CA SER A 43 -7.52 -19.79 -12.13
C SER A 43 -6.92 -20.49 -13.37
N PRO A 44 -7.13 -19.94 -14.58
CA PRO A 44 -6.43 -20.39 -15.79
C PRO A 44 -4.90 -20.39 -15.69
N GLU A 45 -4.33 -19.42 -14.96
CA GLU A 45 -2.89 -19.28 -14.68
C GLU A 45 -2.42 -20.22 -13.56
N ARG A 46 -3.32 -21.05 -13.02
CA ARG A 46 -3.09 -22.01 -11.94
C ARG A 46 -2.87 -21.39 -10.55
N ILE A 47 -3.31 -20.14 -10.37
CA ILE A 47 -3.35 -19.50 -9.04
C ILE A 47 -4.52 -20.09 -8.26
N GLN A 48 -4.25 -20.56 -7.04
CA GLN A 48 -5.28 -21.12 -6.18
C GLN A 48 -5.89 -20.02 -5.30
N PHE A 49 -7.21 -19.82 -5.40
CA PHE A 49 -7.98 -18.98 -4.50
C PHE A 49 -8.68 -19.86 -3.46
N VAL A 50 -8.43 -19.60 -2.19
CA VAL A 50 -8.96 -20.37 -1.05
C VAL A 50 -9.64 -19.41 -0.10
N SER A 51 -10.84 -19.75 0.39
CA SER A 51 -11.45 -18.99 1.48
C SER A 51 -11.88 -19.88 2.62
N TYR A 52 -11.62 -19.38 3.82
CA TYR A 52 -12.09 -19.94 5.08
C TYR A 52 -13.36 -19.23 5.58
N SER A 53 -13.66 -18.03 5.08
CA SER A 53 -14.89 -17.29 5.36
C SER A 53 -16.13 -17.89 4.67
N LYS A 54 -17.27 -17.86 5.36
CA LYS A 54 -18.59 -18.24 4.78
C LYS A 54 -19.16 -17.19 3.86
N GLN A 55 -18.66 -15.95 3.91
CA GLN A 55 -19.11 -14.85 3.08
C GLN A 55 -18.58 -14.96 1.64
N TRP A 56 -17.55 -15.79 1.43
CA TRP A 56 -16.80 -15.90 0.19
C TRP A 56 -16.99 -17.26 -0.49
N ASN A 57 -18.05 -17.36 -1.30
CA ASN A 57 -18.29 -18.54 -2.11
C ASN A 57 -17.39 -18.56 -3.37
N GLN A 58 -17.42 -19.68 -4.10
CA GLN A 58 -16.62 -19.87 -5.31
C GLN A 58 -16.84 -18.79 -6.38
N GLN A 59 -18.07 -18.26 -6.53
CA GLN A 59 -18.34 -17.19 -7.49
C GLN A 59 -17.64 -15.89 -7.11
N LYS A 60 -17.62 -15.53 -5.82
CA LYS A 60 -16.85 -14.38 -5.34
C LYS A 60 -15.34 -14.59 -5.50
N LEU A 61 -14.83 -15.80 -5.29
CA LEU A 61 -13.42 -16.10 -5.57
C LEU A 61 -13.05 -15.91 -7.04
N LYS A 62 -13.94 -16.30 -7.97
CA LYS A 62 -13.76 -16.00 -9.40
C LYS A 62 -13.77 -14.50 -9.69
N ALA A 63 -14.62 -13.75 -8.99
CA ALA A 63 -14.69 -12.30 -9.13
C ALA A 63 -13.44 -11.60 -8.56
N LEU A 64 -12.89 -12.10 -7.44
CA LEU A 64 -11.63 -11.62 -6.87
C LEU A 64 -10.44 -11.93 -7.79
N TYR A 65 -10.40 -13.12 -8.41
CA TYR A 65 -9.44 -13.39 -9.47
C TYR A 65 -9.58 -12.40 -10.63
N ALA A 66 -10.81 -12.15 -11.10
CA ALA A 66 -11.03 -11.15 -12.15
C ALA A 66 -10.60 -9.74 -11.73
N GLU A 67 -10.61 -9.42 -10.44
CA GLU A 67 -10.07 -8.19 -9.87
C GLU A 67 -8.55 -8.17 -9.88
N LEU A 68 -7.88 -9.25 -9.44
CA LEU A 68 -6.43 -9.41 -9.54
C LEU A 68 -5.95 -9.15 -10.98
N MET A 69 -6.63 -9.71 -11.97
CA MET A 69 -6.27 -9.56 -13.39
C MET A 69 -6.46 -8.14 -13.95
N LYS A 70 -7.05 -7.20 -13.19
CA LYS A 70 -7.11 -5.78 -13.56
C LYS A 70 -5.86 -5.01 -13.13
N ASN A 71 -5.01 -5.59 -12.29
CA ASN A 71 -3.67 -5.05 -12.03
C ASN A 71 -2.81 -5.17 -13.29
N MET A 72 -1.85 -4.28 -13.48
CA MET A 72 -0.85 -4.44 -14.53
C MET A 72 0.18 -5.47 -14.09
N HIS A 73 0.24 -6.59 -14.78
CA HIS A 73 1.15 -7.70 -14.48
C HIS A 73 1.92 -8.15 -15.73
N GLY A 74 3.06 -8.79 -15.51
CA GLY A 74 3.94 -9.39 -16.51
C GLY A 74 4.10 -10.89 -16.28
N GLU A 75 5.33 -11.40 -16.49
CA GLU A 75 5.65 -12.82 -16.29
C GLU A 75 5.71 -13.21 -14.81
N GLU A 76 5.84 -12.23 -13.90
CA GLU A 76 5.87 -12.47 -12.46
C GLU A 76 4.60 -13.15 -11.96
N LEU A 77 3.43 -12.90 -12.58
CA LEU A 77 2.16 -13.53 -12.24
C LEU A 77 2.26 -15.07 -12.19
N GLY A 78 3.13 -15.67 -13.01
CA GLY A 78 3.38 -17.12 -13.01
C GLY A 78 4.07 -17.66 -11.76
N TYR A 79 4.55 -16.78 -10.88
CA TYR A 79 5.16 -17.08 -9.58
C TYR A 79 4.20 -16.82 -8.42
N LEU A 80 2.98 -16.36 -8.67
CA LEU A 80 1.93 -16.31 -7.65
C LEU A 80 1.22 -17.67 -7.59
N GLY A 81 1.31 -18.34 -6.45
CA GLY A 81 0.74 -19.67 -6.25
C GLY A 81 -0.65 -19.65 -5.67
N LYS A 82 -0.90 -18.76 -4.69
CA LYS A 82 -2.12 -18.80 -3.90
C LYS A 82 -2.56 -17.41 -3.42
N VAL A 83 -3.88 -17.23 -3.33
CA VAL A 83 -4.54 -16.14 -2.61
C VAL A 83 -5.51 -16.76 -1.60
N VAL A 84 -5.28 -16.52 -0.32
CA VAL A 84 -6.04 -17.05 0.81
C VAL A 84 -6.87 -15.94 1.43
N LEU A 85 -8.15 -16.17 1.65
CA LEU A 85 -9.02 -15.29 2.41
C LEU A 85 -9.24 -15.91 3.79
N SER A 86 -8.57 -15.34 4.78
CA SER A 86 -8.69 -15.72 6.19
C SER A 86 -9.89 -15.04 6.83
N ASN A 87 -10.61 -15.78 7.67
CA ASN A 87 -11.66 -15.21 8.53
C ASN A 87 -11.08 -14.67 9.84
N GLU A 88 -9.78 -14.86 10.09
CA GLU A 88 -9.10 -14.22 11.20
C GLU A 88 -8.92 -12.74 10.88
N ASP A 89 -9.22 -11.92 11.88
CA ASP A 89 -8.83 -10.53 11.88
C ASP A 89 -7.38 -10.44 12.35
N ASN A 90 -6.65 -9.48 11.81
CA ASN A 90 -5.32 -9.15 12.27
C ASN A 90 -5.31 -7.64 12.51
N GLU A 91 -5.21 -7.26 13.79
CA GLU A 91 -5.28 -5.88 14.23
C GLU A 91 -4.14 -5.02 13.64
N GLU A 92 -3.06 -5.65 13.17
CA GLU A 92 -1.87 -4.97 12.65
C GLU A 92 -1.86 -4.91 11.11
N GLU A 93 -2.45 -5.89 10.39
CA GLU A 93 -2.35 -6.01 8.92
C GLU A 93 -3.62 -6.58 8.28
N LEU A 94 -4.06 -6.04 7.14
CA LEU A 94 -5.19 -6.59 6.36
C LEU A 94 -4.77 -7.66 5.34
N GLY A 95 -3.48 -7.83 5.10
CA GLY A 95 -2.94 -8.86 4.23
C GLY A 95 -1.43 -9.03 4.41
N VAL A 96 -0.91 -10.10 3.81
CA VAL A 96 0.53 -10.37 3.76
C VAL A 96 0.87 -11.17 2.50
N ALA A 97 2.02 -10.85 1.88
CA ALA A 97 2.60 -11.61 0.79
C ALA A 97 3.76 -12.50 1.29
N ASN A 98 3.49 -13.78 1.51
CA ASN A 98 4.49 -14.76 1.90
C ASN A 98 5.32 -15.20 0.69
N MET A 99 6.58 -14.78 0.67
CA MET A 99 7.53 -15.05 -0.41
C MET A 99 8.70 -15.90 0.11
N GLY A 100 9.02 -16.97 -0.63
CA GLY A 100 10.20 -17.81 -0.36
C GLY A 100 11.33 -17.50 -1.33
N TYR A 101 12.49 -17.13 -0.80
CA TYR A 101 13.72 -16.92 -1.57
C TYR A 101 14.95 -17.35 -0.76
N SER A 102 15.99 -17.77 -1.47
CA SER A 102 17.26 -18.20 -0.89
C SER A 102 18.44 -17.70 -1.70
N TRP A 103 19.60 -17.67 -1.05
CA TRP A 103 20.90 -17.37 -1.63
C TRP A 103 21.98 -18.14 -0.87
N THR A 104 23.18 -18.27 -1.43
CA THR A 104 24.30 -18.85 -0.68
C THR A 104 24.82 -17.86 0.36
N GLU A 105 25.12 -18.33 1.58
CA GLU A 105 25.29 -17.51 2.81
C GLU A 105 26.16 -16.23 2.65
N ASP A 106 27.11 -16.21 1.72
CA ASP A 106 28.04 -15.08 1.48
C ASP A 106 27.89 -14.39 0.11
N ASP A 107 26.96 -14.81 -0.75
CA ASP A 107 26.83 -14.30 -2.12
C ASP A 107 25.37 -14.11 -2.56
N MET A 108 24.81 -12.91 -2.33
CA MET A 108 23.48 -12.55 -2.86
C MET A 108 23.40 -12.55 -4.39
N SER A 109 24.50 -12.70 -5.14
CA SER A 109 24.45 -12.70 -6.60
C SER A 109 23.68 -13.91 -7.18
N ASP A 110 23.50 -14.96 -6.39
CA ASP A 110 22.73 -16.15 -6.76
C ASP A 110 21.28 -16.16 -6.26
N ILE A 111 20.84 -15.10 -5.54
CA ILE A 111 19.48 -15.04 -4.98
C ILE A 111 18.41 -15.44 -5.99
N GLU A 112 17.53 -16.34 -5.57
CA GLU A 112 16.42 -16.84 -6.37
C GLU A 112 15.12 -17.01 -5.58
N MET A 113 14.01 -17.02 -6.32
CA MET A 113 12.69 -17.33 -5.76
C MET A 113 12.56 -18.85 -5.65
N ASP A 114 12.44 -19.37 -4.44
CA ASP A 114 12.37 -20.81 -4.15
C ASP A 114 10.96 -21.38 -4.31
N GLU A 115 9.98 -20.58 -3.91
CA GLU A 115 8.59 -20.99 -3.80
C GLU A 115 7.66 -20.02 -4.53
N LEU A 116 6.45 -20.50 -4.84
CA LEU A 116 5.40 -19.65 -5.34
C LEU A 116 4.88 -18.77 -4.20
N THR A 117 4.67 -17.50 -4.47
CA THR A 117 4.14 -16.55 -3.48
C THR A 117 2.74 -16.95 -3.05
N GLU A 118 2.46 -16.80 -1.75
CA GLU A 118 1.13 -16.90 -1.17
C GLU A 118 0.71 -15.55 -0.61
N ILE A 119 -0.38 -15.00 -1.11
CA ILE A 119 -1.02 -13.81 -0.54
C ILE A 119 -2.10 -14.26 0.43
N VAL A 120 -2.10 -13.76 1.65
CA VAL A 120 -3.19 -13.93 2.62
C VAL A 120 -3.89 -12.58 2.79
N LEU A 121 -5.22 -12.57 2.74
CA LEU A 121 -6.07 -11.41 3.01
C LEU A 121 -6.89 -11.73 4.27
N TYR A 122 -6.74 -10.90 5.30
CA TYR A 122 -7.39 -11.04 6.60
C TYR A 122 -8.78 -10.38 6.64
N GLY A 123 -9.55 -10.65 7.70
CA GLY A 123 -10.85 -10.03 7.94
C GLY A 123 -11.90 -10.33 6.86
N ALA A 124 -11.91 -11.53 6.28
CA ALA A 124 -12.79 -11.87 5.16
C ALA A 124 -14.28 -12.02 5.56
N ASP A 125 -14.60 -12.11 6.86
CA ASP A 125 -15.98 -12.11 7.35
C ASP A 125 -16.57 -10.69 7.40
N GLU A 126 -15.71 -9.67 7.54
CA GLU A 126 -16.03 -8.24 7.58
C GLU A 126 -15.95 -7.65 6.17
N ASN A 127 -14.86 -7.93 5.46
CA ASN A 127 -14.58 -7.49 4.10
C ASN A 127 -15.21 -8.45 3.09
N THR A 128 -16.53 -8.38 2.94
CA THR A 128 -17.31 -9.40 2.21
C THR A 128 -17.46 -9.15 0.71
N THR A 129 -16.82 -8.11 0.17
CA THR A 129 -16.94 -7.70 -1.25
C THR A 129 -15.58 -7.70 -1.95
N VAL A 130 -15.58 -7.76 -3.28
CA VAL A 130 -14.34 -7.66 -4.07
C VAL A 130 -13.75 -6.25 -3.92
N GLU A 131 -14.61 -5.25 -3.89
CA GLU A 131 -14.25 -3.84 -3.75
C GLU A 131 -13.55 -3.56 -2.42
N SER A 132 -14.03 -4.14 -1.30
CA SER A 132 -13.40 -4.00 0.01
C SER A 132 -12.03 -4.68 0.11
N MET A 133 -11.76 -5.70 -0.72
CA MET A 133 -10.47 -6.41 -0.77
C MET A 133 -9.50 -5.85 -1.83
N ALA A 134 -9.98 -4.97 -2.72
CA ALA A 134 -9.23 -4.63 -3.93
C ALA A 134 -7.91 -3.89 -3.61
N THR A 135 -7.92 -2.95 -2.67
CA THR A 135 -6.72 -2.19 -2.28
C THR A 135 -5.67 -3.10 -1.69
N THR A 136 -6.01 -3.86 -0.65
CA THR A 136 -5.10 -4.83 0.00
C THR A 136 -4.58 -5.85 -0.99
N LEU A 137 -5.44 -6.44 -1.84
CA LEU A 137 -4.98 -7.38 -2.86
C LEU A 137 -3.99 -6.74 -3.85
N SER A 138 -4.21 -5.50 -4.28
CA SER A 138 -3.27 -4.77 -5.14
C SER A 138 -1.96 -4.44 -4.43
N HIS A 139 -2.00 -4.16 -3.13
CA HIS A 139 -0.83 -3.91 -2.27
C HIS A 139 0.02 -5.17 -2.12
N GLU A 140 -0.58 -6.28 -1.69
CA GLU A 140 0.12 -7.56 -1.53
C GLU A 140 0.65 -8.10 -2.86
N TYR A 141 -0.08 -7.87 -3.95
CA TYR A 141 0.45 -8.17 -5.28
C TYR A 141 1.62 -7.25 -5.66
N GLY A 142 1.65 -6.02 -5.14
CA GLY A 142 2.78 -5.11 -5.24
C GLY A 142 4.05 -5.65 -4.62
N HIS A 143 3.97 -6.22 -3.41
CA HIS A 143 5.07 -6.96 -2.79
C HIS A 143 5.57 -8.09 -3.70
N HIS A 144 4.68 -8.96 -4.14
CA HIS A 144 5.02 -10.03 -5.08
C HIS A 144 5.73 -9.51 -6.35
N PHE A 145 5.20 -8.45 -6.95
CA PHE A 145 5.74 -7.85 -8.16
C PHE A 145 7.14 -7.29 -7.94
N THR A 146 7.34 -6.50 -6.89
CA THR A 146 8.58 -5.74 -6.67
C THR A 146 9.72 -6.67 -6.29
N TYR A 147 9.48 -7.63 -5.38
CA TYR A 147 10.46 -8.65 -5.01
C TYR A 147 10.88 -9.49 -6.22
N TYR A 148 9.91 -9.99 -7.00
CA TYR A 148 10.22 -10.79 -8.18
C TYR A 148 11.18 -10.07 -9.13
N TRP A 149 10.88 -8.81 -9.46
CA TRP A 149 11.69 -8.06 -10.44
C TRP A 149 13.04 -7.63 -9.88
N LEU A 150 13.14 -7.27 -8.61
CA LEU A 150 14.43 -6.96 -7.97
C LEU A 150 15.32 -8.19 -7.90
N ILE A 151 14.80 -9.32 -7.44
CA ILE A 151 15.54 -10.58 -7.39
C ILE A 151 15.98 -11.00 -8.80
N ARG A 152 15.06 -11.03 -9.77
CA ARG A 152 15.36 -11.52 -11.13
C ARG A 152 16.27 -10.61 -11.95
N LYS A 153 16.20 -9.29 -11.78
CA LYS A 153 16.89 -8.33 -12.66
C LYS A 153 18.02 -7.58 -11.98
N GLU A 154 18.01 -7.47 -10.66
CA GLU A 154 19.04 -6.77 -9.89
C GLU A 154 19.80 -7.67 -8.92
N ARG A 155 19.27 -8.86 -8.58
CA ARG A 155 19.82 -9.75 -7.54
C ARG A 155 19.86 -9.05 -6.18
N LYS A 156 18.74 -8.43 -5.81
CA LYS A 156 18.59 -7.61 -4.61
C LYS A 156 17.23 -7.79 -3.97
N LEU A 157 17.15 -7.44 -2.70
CA LEU A 157 15.91 -7.29 -1.93
C LEU A 157 15.55 -5.80 -1.78
N PRO A 158 14.30 -5.45 -1.42
CA PRO A 158 13.93 -4.07 -1.15
C PRO A 158 14.77 -3.39 -0.07
N SER A 159 15.22 -4.17 0.92
CA SER A 159 16.12 -3.74 1.99
C SER A 159 17.53 -3.36 1.52
N ASP A 160 17.92 -3.59 0.26
CA ASP A 160 19.19 -3.12 -0.29
C ASP A 160 19.08 -1.64 -0.74
N PRO A 161 19.79 -0.69 -0.08
CA PRO A 161 19.74 0.73 -0.43
C PRO A 161 20.36 1.05 -1.79
N THR A 162 21.03 0.10 -2.41
CA THR A 162 21.70 0.23 -3.71
C THR A 162 20.84 -0.26 -4.88
N THR A 163 19.58 -0.63 -4.65
CA THR A 163 18.61 -0.89 -5.73
C THR A 163 18.47 0.32 -6.66
N LYS A 164 18.16 0.08 -7.93
CA LYS A 164 17.93 1.20 -8.85
C LYS A 164 16.73 2.02 -8.41
N TRP A 165 15.68 1.39 -7.89
CA TRP A 165 14.50 2.05 -7.32
C TRP A 165 14.89 3.07 -6.24
N ALA A 166 15.72 2.70 -5.27
CA ALA A 166 16.12 3.60 -4.18
C ALA A 166 16.78 4.88 -4.70
N SER A 167 17.58 4.76 -5.78
CA SER A 167 18.24 5.91 -6.41
C SER A 167 17.29 6.89 -7.13
N ILE A 168 16.08 6.45 -7.51
CA ILE A 168 15.14 7.23 -8.33
C ILE A 168 13.83 7.59 -7.60
N ARG A 169 13.54 6.97 -6.45
CA ARG A 169 12.30 7.19 -5.68
C ARG A 169 12.23 8.54 -4.96
N ALA A 170 13.34 9.28 -4.93
CA ALA A 170 13.48 10.56 -4.22
C ALA A 170 13.34 10.46 -2.69
N ILE A 171 13.82 9.35 -2.12
CA ILE A 171 13.82 9.03 -0.68
C ILE A 171 15.07 9.55 0.07
N LYS A 172 16.01 10.21 -0.62
CA LYS A 172 17.23 10.71 0.01
C LYS A 172 16.87 11.73 1.11
N GLY A 173 17.35 11.48 2.33
CA GLY A 173 17.11 12.34 3.49
C GLY A 173 15.80 12.05 4.23
N GLN A 174 15.11 10.96 3.87
CA GLN A 174 13.95 10.44 4.57
C GLN A 174 14.40 9.27 5.45
N PRO A 175 13.69 8.96 6.55
CA PRO A 175 14.11 7.93 7.51
C PRO A 175 13.76 6.51 7.04
N VAL A 176 13.89 6.24 5.73
CA VAL A 176 13.69 4.91 5.15
C VAL A 176 14.70 3.94 5.77
N LEU A 177 14.19 2.88 6.39
CA LEU A 177 15.00 1.90 7.09
C LEU A 177 15.25 0.69 6.19
N PHE A 178 16.46 0.63 5.62
CA PHE A 178 16.91 -0.47 4.77
C PHE A 178 17.38 -1.65 5.63
N THR A 179 16.43 -2.44 6.14
CA THR A 179 16.68 -3.65 6.96
C THR A 179 15.70 -4.75 6.58
N ASP A 180 16.09 -6.02 6.80
CA ASP A 180 15.18 -7.18 6.76
C ASP A 180 14.74 -7.62 8.16
N ASP A 181 15.16 -6.88 9.21
CA ASP A 181 14.86 -7.18 10.61
C ASP A 181 13.61 -6.40 11.07
N PRO A 182 12.43 -7.03 11.15
CA PRO A 182 11.22 -6.38 11.63
C PRO A 182 11.27 -6.06 13.12
N ASP A 183 12.17 -6.68 13.89
CA ASP A 183 12.36 -6.41 15.33
C ASP A 183 13.29 -5.21 15.58
N HIS A 184 13.78 -4.55 14.52
CA HIS A 184 14.64 -3.38 14.68
C HIS A 184 13.89 -2.26 15.43
N PRO A 185 14.49 -1.61 16.44
CA PRO A 185 13.76 -0.67 17.32
C PRO A 185 13.19 0.56 16.62
N ASP A 186 13.77 0.94 15.48
CA ASP A 186 13.32 2.04 14.63
C ASP A 186 12.45 1.56 13.44
N TYR A 187 12.10 0.27 13.39
CA TYR A 187 11.27 -0.28 12.32
C TYR A 187 9.84 0.26 12.42
N THR A 188 9.32 0.66 11.28
CA THR A 188 7.92 1.03 11.08
C THR A 188 7.56 0.61 9.66
N HIS A 189 6.37 0.02 9.45
CA HIS A 189 5.88 -0.33 8.11
C HIS A 189 5.91 0.90 7.20
N TYR A 190 5.54 2.04 7.78
CA TYR A 190 5.65 3.34 7.15
C TYR A 190 7.01 3.56 6.46
N TRP A 191 8.15 3.28 7.07
CA TRP A 191 9.46 3.57 6.46
C TRP A 191 10.16 2.34 5.86
N ASP A 192 9.44 1.25 5.68
CA ASP A 192 9.95 0.02 5.07
C ASP A 192 10.02 0.14 3.53
N PRO A 193 11.17 -0.15 2.90
CA PRO A 193 11.30 -0.12 1.44
C PRO A 193 10.34 -1.04 0.68
N GLY A 194 10.03 -2.22 1.22
CA GLY A 194 9.09 -3.17 0.64
C GLY A 194 7.68 -2.58 0.61
N GLU A 195 7.22 -2.04 1.74
CA GLU A 195 5.91 -1.38 1.85
C GLU A 195 5.79 -0.17 0.91
N ILE A 196 6.80 0.72 0.89
CA ILE A 196 6.80 1.87 -0.04
C ILE A 196 6.73 1.39 -1.50
N MET A 197 7.41 0.29 -1.84
CA MET A 197 7.37 -0.28 -3.19
C MET A 197 6.01 -0.90 -3.53
N ALA A 198 5.34 -1.54 -2.58
CA ALA A 198 4.00 -2.10 -2.73
C ALA A 198 2.95 -0.99 -2.94
N ASP A 199 3.01 0.07 -2.15
CA ASP A 199 2.20 1.29 -2.31
C ASP A 199 2.43 1.94 -3.68
N ASP A 200 3.71 2.06 -4.07
CA ASP A 200 4.09 2.58 -5.38
C ASP A 200 3.46 1.77 -6.51
N TYR A 201 3.51 0.43 -6.38
CA TYR A 201 2.90 -0.48 -7.34
C TYR A 201 1.39 -0.28 -7.40
N MET A 202 0.70 -0.26 -6.26
CA MET A 202 -0.74 -0.05 -6.19
C MET A 202 -1.13 1.27 -6.90
N ALA A 203 -0.42 2.35 -6.64
CA ALA A 203 -0.66 3.64 -7.27
C ALA A 203 -0.41 3.62 -8.80
N LEU A 204 0.71 3.04 -9.25
CA LEU A 204 1.13 3.03 -10.66
C LEU A 204 0.37 2.02 -11.52
N PHE A 205 0.14 0.83 -10.97
CA PHE A 205 -0.16 -0.41 -11.68
C PHE A 205 -1.33 -1.19 -11.06
N GLY A 206 -1.75 -0.82 -9.86
CA GLY A 206 -2.93 -1.37 -9.20
C GLY A 206 -4.20 -1.25 -10.04
N SER A 207 -5.20 -2.04 -9.68
CA SER A 207 -6.46 -2.08 -10.42
C SER A 207 -7.23 -0.75 -10.34
N PRO A 208 -8.11 -0.47 -11.31
CA PRO A 208 -9.06 0.65 -11.22
C PRO A 208 -9.93 0.65 -9.96
N THR A 209 -10.27 -0.53 -9.44
CA THR A 209 -11.11 -0.69 -8.24
C THR A 209 -10.32 -0.34 -6.98
N ALA A 210 -9.09 -0.85 -6.84
CA ALA A 210 -8.18 -0.53 -5.73
C ALA A 210 -7.98 0.98 -5.60
N LYS A 211 -7.61 1.64 -6.72
CA LYS A 211 -7.39 3.10 -6.74
C LYS A 211 -8.64 3.90 -6.42
N LEU A 212 -9.81 3.42 -6.84
CA LEU A 212 -11.08 4.07 -6.50
C LEU A 212 -11.46 3.84 -5.03
N SER A 213 -11.22 2.65 -4.49
CA SER A 213 -11.47 2.32 -3.08
C SER A 213 -10.66 3.25 -2.18
N MET A 214 -9.37 3.43 -2.50
CA MET A 214 -8.49 4.38 -1.82
C MET A 214 -8.97 5.85 -1.93
N VAL A 215 -9.60 6.26 -3.03
CA VAL A 215 -10.21 7.60 -3.12
C VAL A 215 -11.50 7.71 -2.31
N ASN A 216 -12.22 6.60 -2.13
CA ASN A 216 -13.44 6.57 -1.34
C ASN A 216 -13.16 6.52 0.16
N SER A 217 -12.07 5.89 0.61
CA SER A 217 -11.65 5.92 2.02
C SER A 217 -11.38 7.35 2.47
N LEU A 218 -10.77 8.20 1.63
CA LEU A 218 -10.60 9.65 1.90
C LEU A 218 -11.91 10.44 2.14
N ARG A 219 -13.08 9.80 2.05
CA ARG A 219 -14.41 10.43 2.15
C ARG A 219 -15.29 9.84 3.25
N THR A 220 -14.77 8.94 4.07
CA THR A 220 -15.49 8.36 5.21
C THR A 220 -15.05 9.04 6.51
N GLU A 221 -15.90 9.03 7.54
CA GLU A 221 -15.50 9.47 8.89
C GLU A 221 -14.40 8.54 9.46
N ASP A 222 -14.40 7.26 9.07
CA ASP A 222 -13.27 6.34 9.32
C ASP A 222 -12.09 6.59 8.34
N GLY A 223 -12.13 7.68 7.56
CA GLY A 223 -11.36 7.89 6.32
C GLY A 223 -9.87 8.17 6.46
N ILE A 224 -9.33 7.89 7.64
CA ILE A 224 -7.91 7.93 8.01
C ILE A 224 -7.58 6.69 8.88
N GLY A 225 -8.50 5.74 8.98
CA GLY A 225 -8.31 4.50 9.69
C GLY A 225 -7.52 3.54 8.81
N PHE A 226 -6.21 3.44 9.08
CA PHE A 226 -5.32 2.32 8.77
C PHE A 226 -5.50 1.65 7.39
N TYR A 227 -4.56 1.92 6.48
CA TYR A 227 -4.30 1.17 5.23
C TYR A 227 -5.16 1.47 4.00
N GLY A 228 -5.95 2.54 4.04
CA GLY A 228 -6.51 3.18 2.83
C GLY A 228 -5.61 4.26 2.23
N GLU A 229 -4.41 4.48 2.77
CA GLU A 229 -3.50 5.55 2.40
C GLU A 229 -2.32 5.02 1.58
N ILE A 230 -1.70 5.88 0.77
CA ILE A 230 -0.26 5.75 0.56
C ILE A 230 0.34 6.25 1.86
N GLU A 231 0.91 5.39 2.69
CA GLU A 231 1.37 5.81 4.02
C GLU A 231 2.41 6.93 3.87
N ASN A 232 3.28 6.80 2.88
CA ASN A 232 4.42 7.66 2.61
C ASN A 232 4.11 9.02 1.97
N GLU A 233 3.10 9.74 2.45
CA GLU A 233 2.72 11.04 1.88
C GLU A 233 3.80 12.12 2.01
N GLN A 234 4.81 11.88 2.84
CA GLN A 234 5.98 12.72 3.06
C GLN A 234 6.92 12.65 1.83
N LEU A 235 6.86 11.54 1.09
CA LEU A 235 7.56 11.35 -0.16
C LEU A 235 6.81 12.05 -1.32
N PRO A 236 7.51 12.49 -2.38
CA PRO A 236 6.85 12.87 -3.61
C PRO A 236 5.98 11.70 -4.12
N PRO A 237 4.73 11.95 -4.56
CA PRO A 237 3.86 10.91 -5.08
C PRO A 237 4.51 10.20 -6.25
N VAL A 238 4.51 8.87 -6.25
CA VAL A 238 5.11 8.07 -7.33
C VAL A 238 4.49 8.37 -8.70
N MET A 239 3.22 8.81 -8.71
CA MET A 239 2.49 9.24 -9.89
C MET A 239 3.06 10.50 -10.56
N THR A 240 4.01 11.18 -9.89
CA THR A 240 4.77 12.31 -10.45
C THR A 240 6.20 11.92 -10.86
N LEU A 241 6.63 10.69 -10.55
CA LEU A 241 7.99 10.21 -10.75
C LEU A 241 8.07 9.31 -12.01
N ALA A 242 8.12 9.94 -13.18
CA ALA A 242 8.21 9.23 -14.47
C ALA A 242 9.38 8.23 -14.55
N ALA A 243 10.48 8.51 -13.85
CA ALA A 243 11.63 7.59 -13.76
C ALA A 243 11.28 6.26 -13.07
N VAL A 244 10.53 6.30 -11.96
CA VAL A 244 10.11 5.09 -11.20
C VAL A 244 9.20 4.23 -12.07
N ARG A 245 8.18 4.82 -12.70
CA ARG A 245 7.30 4.09 -13.62
C ARG A 245 8.07 3.47 -14.79
N SER A 246 8.94 4.25 -15.43
CA SER A 246 9.73 3.78 -16.57
C SER A 246 10.65 2.62 -16.19
N TYR A 247 11.19 2.66 -14.97
CA TYR A 247 12.02 1.60 -14.42
C TYR A 247 11.22 0.29 -14.27
N TRP A 248 10.06 0.31 -13.61
CA TRP A 248 9.24 -0.88 -13.44
C TRP A 248 8.70 -1.45 -14.76
N LEU A 249 8.27 -0.59 -15.68
CA LEU A 249 7.84 -1.03 -17.02
C LEU A 249 8.99 -1.67 -17.81
N LYS A 250 10.21 -1.16 -17.67
CA LYS A 250 11.40 -1.73 -18.33
C LYS A 250 11.75 -3.09 -17.74
N LEU A 251 11.74 -3.24 -16.41
CA LEU A 251 12.04 -4.52 -15.77
C LEU A 251 11.00 -5.58 -16.15
N SER A 252 9.72 -5.20 -16.10
CA SER A 252 8.61 -6.11 -16.31
C SER A 252 8.28 -6.43 -17.77
N GLY A 253 8.75 -5.60 -18.70
CA GLY A 253 8.37 -5.71 -20.11
C GLY A 253 6.91 -5.33 -20.39
N ILE A 254 6.18 -4.84 -19.39
CA ILE A 254 4.81 -4.35 -19.55
C ILE A 254 4.83 -3.11 -20.45
N LYS A 255 3.93 -3.06 -21.44
CA LYS A 255 3.79 -1.88 -22.30
C LYS A 255 3.06 -0.79 -21.53
N ASP A 256 3.57 0.44 -21.54
CA ASP A 256 2.91 1.57 -20.89
C ASP A 256 1.57 1.88 -21.60
N PRO A 257 0.41 1.64 -20.96
CA PRO A 257 -0.87 1.98 -21.58
C PRO A 257 -1.13 3.48 -21.49
N GLN A 258 -0.55 4.19 -20.51
CA GLN A 258 -0.87 5.57 -20.16
C GLN A 258 0.30 6.28 -19.47
N PRO A 259 0.98 7.23 -20.14
CA PRO A 259 2.08 7.97 -19.51
C PRO A 259 1.57 8.84 -18.35
N LEU A 260 2.43 9.05 -17.36
CA LEU A 260 2.12 9.93 -16.22
C LEU A 260 2.02 11.38 -16.69
N VAL A 261 0.85 11.97 -16.47
CA VAL A 261 0.54 13.38 -16.78
C VAL A 261 0.21 14.20 -15.54
N LEU A 262 0.30 13.59 -14.35
CA LEU A 262 -0.05 14.19 -13.08
C LEU A 262 1.15 14.91 -12.46
N LYS A 263 0.85 15.92 -11.64
CA LYS A 263 1.80 16.67 -10.81
C LYS A 263 1.16 16.96 -9.45
N GLU A 264 1.98 17.24 -8.44
CA GLU A 264 1.49 17.59 -7.10
C GLU A 264 0.56 18.83 -7.15
N PRO A 265 -0.68 18.74 -6.64
CA PRO A 265 -1.62 19.87 -6.51
C PRO A 265 -1.30 20.71 -5.26
N LYS A 266 -0.11 21.34 -5.23
CA LYS A 266 0.42 22.03 -4.05
C LYS A 266 -0.51 23.12 -3.52
N LEU A 267 -0.82 23.09 -2.21
CA LEU A 267 -1.51 24.18 -1.53
C LEU A 267 -0.62 25.43 -1.49
N LYS A 268 -1.07 26.50 -2.16
CA LYS A 268 -0.33 27.76 -2.28
C LYS A 268 -0.61 28.72 -1.14
N LYS A 269 -1.88 28.82 -0.75
CA LYS A 269 -2.36 29.84 0.17
C LYS A 269 -3.72 29.47 0.76
N ILE A 270 -3.94 29.93 1.99
CA ILE A 270 -5.24 30.01 2.64
C ILE A 270 -5.62 31.49 2.77
N GLU A 271 -6.80 31.87 2.28
CA GLU A 271 -7.32 33.25 2.33
C GLU A 271 -8.55 33.33 3.23
N ALA A 272 -8.54 34.24 4.19
CA ALA A 272 -9.75 34.58 4.95
C ALA A 272 -10.73 35.35 4.05
N VAL A 273 -11.98 34.90 3.98
CA VAL A 273 -13.05 35.52 3.20
C VAL A 273 -14.19 35.89 4.15
N LYS A 274 -14.67 37.13 4.10
CA LYS A 274 -15.82 37.55 4.91
C LYS A 274 -17.09 36.91 4.38
N ASN A 275 -17.80 36.17 5.23
CA ASN A 275 -19.06 35.55 4.84
C ASN A 275 -20.26 36.49 5.04
N ARG A 276 -21.44 36.09 4.56
CA ARG A 276 -22.66 36.93 4.58
C ARG A 276 -23.14 37.25 6.00
N ALA A 277 -22.87 36.37 6.97
CA ALA A 277 -23.21 36.56 8.37
C ALA A 277 -22.19 37.44 9.12
N GLY A 278 -21.12 37.88 8.45
CA GLY A 278 -20.05 38.66 9.07
C GLY A 278 -18.95 37.81 9.74
N GLY A 279 -19.05 36.49 9.65
CA GLY A 279 -18.00 35.53 10.03
C GLY A 279 -16.88 35.43 8.98
N ILE A 280 -16.01 34.45 9.18
CA ILE A 280 -14.84 34.18 8.33
C ILE A 280 -14.99 32.78 7.75
N ASP A 281 -14.98 32.68 6.42
CA ASP A 281 -14.74 31.44 5.71
C ASP A 281 -13.26 31.40 5.31
N HIS A 282 -12.72 30.22 5.02
CA HIS A 282 -11.35 30.07 4.50
C HIS A 282 -11.37 29.54 3.07
N LYS A 283 -10.70 30.25 2.17
CA LYS A 283 -10.51 29.83 0.78
C LYS A 283 -9.13 29.20 0.61
N LEU A 284 -9.12 27.90 0.34
CA LEU A 284 -7.94 27.09 0.06
C LEU A 284 -7.60 27.22 -1.43
N ILE A 285 -6.37 27.61 -1.79
CA ILE A 285 -5.93 27.81 -3.18
C ILE A 285 -4.73 26.92 -3.48
N TYR A 286 -4.80 26.12 -4.53
CA TYR A 286 -3.78 25.12 -4.86
C TYR A 286 -3.42 25.09 -6.36
N ASP A 287 -2.31 24.45 -6.69
CA ASP A 287 -1.90 24.17 -8.07
C ASP A 287 -2.81 23.13 -8.74
N ALA A 288 -2.96 23.23 -10.06
CA ALA A 288 -3.59 22.16 -10.83
C ALA A 288 -2.77 20.87 -10.72
N GLY A 289 -3.42 19.73 -10.55
CA GLY A 289 -2.79 18.40 -10.53
C GLY A 289 -2.27 17.88 -11.87
N SER A 290 -2.33 18.69 -12.94
CA SER A 290 -1.72 18.36 -14.25
C SER A 290 -1.33 19.63 -15.00
N ALA A 291 -0.29 19.55 -15.84
CA ALA A 291 0.02 20.59 -16.82
C ALA A 291 -0.82 20.48 -18.11
N ASN A 292 -1.42 19.32 -18.37
CA ASN A 292 -2.33 19.14 -19.49
C ASN A 292 -3.70 19.72 -19.13
N SER A 293 -4.13 20.77 -19.83
CA SER A 293 -5.37 21.49 -19.52
C SER A 293 -6.63 20.60 -19.58
N SER A 294 -6.67 19.64 -20.50
CA SER A 294 -7.80 18.69 -20.60
C SER A 294 -7.84 17.68 -19.45
N VAL A 295 -6.69 17.38 -18.85
CA VAL A 295 -6.59 16.55 -17.65
C VAL A 295 -6.96 17.42 -16.45
N ALA A 296 -6.31 18.58 -16.28
CA ALA A 296 -6.57 19.50 -15.18
C ALA A 296 -8.05 19.88 -15.04
N ALA A 297 -8.76 20.14 -16.16
CA ALA A 297 -10.17 20.50 -16.14
C ALA A 297 -11.11 19.39 -15.65
N ARG A 298 -10.70 18.12 -15.71
CA ARG A 298 -11.51 16.98 -15.25
C ARG A 298 -11.08 16.39 -13.91
N LEU A 299 -9.94 16.83 -13.38
CA LEU A 299 -9.48 16.36 -12.07
C LEU A 299 -10.49 16.76 -11.00
N GLN A 300 -10.75 15.83 -10.09
CA GLN A 300 -11.56 16.04 -8.89
C GLN A 300 -10.62 16.25 -7.72
N TYR A 301 -10.83 17.32 -6.96
CA TYR A 301 -9.98 17.71 -5.84
C TYR A 301 -10.72 17.59 -4.52
N ILE A 302 -10.00 17.12 -3.51
CA ILE A 302 -10.38 17.12 -2.10
C ILE A 302 -9.20 17.68 -1.30
N VAL A 303 -9.49 18.54 -0.32
CA VAL A 303 -8.51 19.02 0.64
C VAL A 303 -8.90 18.49 2.00
N TYR A 304 -7.94 17.88 2.66
CA TYR A 304 -8.06 17.32 3.99
C TYR A 304 -7.20 18.14 4.95
N TRP A 305 -7.62 18.23 6.21
CA TRP A 305 -6.80 18.82 7.26
C TRP A 305 -6.99 18.14 8.61
N GLU A 306 -5.92 18.16 9.41
CA GLU A 306 -5.86 17.62 10.76
C GLU A 306 -5.00 18.51 11.67
N ASN A 307 -5.21 18.48 12.98
CA ASN A 307 -4.28 19.07 13.96
C ASN A 307 -3.17 18.08 14.36
N GLU A 308 -2.11 18.56 15.00
CA GLU A 308 -0.97 17.71 15.41
C GLU A 308 -1.35 16.58 16.37
N GLU A 309 -2.40 16.77 17.17
CA GLU A 309 -2.87 15.79 18.15
C GLU A 309 -3.89 14.80 17.55
N GLU A 310 -4.21 14.93 16.25
CA GLU A 310 -5.23 14.16 15.53
C GLU A 310 -6.64 14.18 16.19
N GLU A 311 -6.86 15.07 17.18
CA GLU A 311 -8.14 15.25 17.84
C GLU A 311 -9.22 15.80 16.90
N PHE A 312 -8.81 16.46 15.82
CA PHE A 312 -9.71 17.04 14.83
C PHE A 312 -9.18 16.80 13.43
N PHE A 313 -10.00 16.18 12.60
CA PHE A 313 -9.82 16.10 11.16
C PHE A 313 -11.13 16.46 10.44
N ASP A 314 -11.01 16.99 9.23
CA ASP A 314 -12.16 17.23 8.34
C ASP A 314 -11.66 17.37 6.89
N PHE A 315 -12.59 17.40 5.93
CA PHE A 315 -12.29 17.44 4.51
C PHE A 315 -13.33 18.23 3.71
N THR A 316 -12.93 18.69 2.53
CA THR A 316 -13.85 19.33 1.58
C THR A 316 -14.65 18.32 0.77
N ASP A 317 -15.84 18.70 0.31
CA ASP A 317 -16.48 18.03 -0.84
C ASP A 317 -15.55 17.94 -2.06
N LEU A 318 -15.71 16.87 -2.85
CA LEU A 318 -15.02 16.73 -4.14
C LEU A 318 -15.44 17.84 -5.10
N THR A 319 -14.46 18.57 -5.64
CA THR A 319 -14.71 19.62 -6.63
C THR A 319 -13.99 19.33 -7.95
N THR A 320 -14.69 19.47 -9.08
CA THR A 320 -14.11 19.19 -10.40
C THR A 320 -13.54 20.45 -11.03
N GLY A 321 -12.26 20.41 -11.43
CA GLY A 321 -11.59 21.46 -12.20
C GLY A 321 -11.43 22.81 -11.47
N LYS A 322 -11.80 22.90 -10.19
CA LYS A 322 -11.64 24.10 -9.38
C LYS A 322 -10.27 24.08 -8.73
N LEU A 323 -9.56 25.20 -8.79
CA LEU A 323 -8.24 25.39 -8.14
C LEU A 323 -8.35 26.14 -6.81
N SER A 324 -9.57 26.23 -6.28
CA SER A 324 -9.83 26.76 -4.96
C SER A 324 -11.14 26.24 -4.40
N ILE A 325 -11.16 25.98 -3.09
CA ILE A 325 -12.36 25.56 -2.35
C ILE A 325 -12.56 26.52 -1.17
N VAL A 326 -13.82 26.87 -0.89
CA VAL A 326 -14.18 27.66 0.29
C VAL A 326 -14.71 26.70 1.33
N VAL A 327 -14.11 26.72 2.52
CA VAL A 327 -14.58 26.02 3.72
C VAL A 327 -15.53 26.97 4.47
N PRO A 328 -16.84 26.70 4.46
CA PRO A 328 -17.81 27.53 5.16
C PRO A 328 -17.58 27.46 6.68
N ASP A 329 -17.95 28.51 7.39
CA ASP A 329 -17.81 28.62 8.86
C ASP A 329 -16.36 28.67 9.37
N GLY A 330 -15.40 28.57 8.46
CA GLY A 330 -13.98 28.72 8.70
C GLY A 330 -13.29 27.43 9.14
N LEU A 331 -11.99 27.53 9.34
CA LEU A 331 -11.14 26.46 9.87
C LEU A 331 -10.89 26.70 11.36
N PRO A 332 -10.66 25.64 12.15
CA PRO A 332 -10.27 25.76 13.55
C PRO A 332 -9.11 26.74 13.75
N GLU A 333 -9.16 27.53 14.82
CA GLU A 333 -8.13 28.52 15.17
C GLU A 333 -6.89 27.86 15.82
N THR A 334 -6.30 26.89 15.14
CA THR A 334 -5.15 26.09 15.61
C THR A 334 -4.14 25.87 14.48
N GLU A 335 -3.05 25.16 14.76
CA GLU A 335 -2.16 24.68 13.71
C GLU A 335 -2.77 23.45 13.02
N LEU A 336 -2.86 23.50 11.70
CA LEU A 336 -3.41 22.40 10.90
C LEU A 336 -2.42 21.96 9.81
N THR A 337 -2.30 20.66 9.63
CA THR A 337 -1.64 20.00 8.51
C THR A 337 -2.65 19.81 7.39
N PHE A 338 -2.35 20.32 6.20
CA PHE A 338 -3.21 20.21 5.02
C PHE A 338 -2.63 19.24 3.99
N LYS A 339 -3.50 18.39 3.46
CA LYS A 339 -3.23 17.45 2.38
C LYS A 339 -4.17 17.75 1.20
N VAL A 340 -3.64 17.80 -0.02
CA VAL A 340 -4.44 18.04 -1.23
C VAL A 340 -4.36 16.84 -2.15
N TYR A 341 -5.50 16.24 -2.47
CA TYR A 341 -5.58 15.12 -3.41
C TYR A 341 -6.25 15.56 -4.70
N ALA A 342 -5.86 14.92 -5.80
CA ALA A 342 -6.48 15.08 -7.10
C ALA A 342 -6.68 13.70 -7.75
N TYR A 343 -7.89 13.41 -8.18
CA TYR A 343 -8.28 12.17 -8.81
C TYR A 343 -8.74 12.40 -10.26
N ASP A 344 -8.27 11.58 -11.19
CA ASP A 344 -8.75 11.57 -12.57
C ASP A 344 -9.83 10.49 -12.74
N PRO A 345 -11.12 10.86 -12.84
CA PRO A 345 -12.20 9.90 -12.96
C PRO A 345 -12.15 9.08 -14.25
N LYS A 346 -11.40 9.52 -15.27
CA LYS A 346 -11.25 8.81 -16.55
C LYS A 346 -10.18 7.72 -16.48
N THR A 347 -9.02 8.03 -15.92
CA THR A 347 -7.89 7.08 -15.86
C THR A 347 -7.83 6.31 -14.54
N LYS A 348 -8.64 6.72 -13.56
CA LYS A 348 -8.65 6.18 -12.19
C LYS A 348 -7.33 6.38 -11.45
N GLN A 349 -6.47 7.25 -11.97
CA GLN A 349 -5.24 7.66 -11.32
C GLN A 349 -5.54 8.76 -10.31
N PHE A 350 -4.73 8.82 -9.26
CA PHE A 350 -4.77 9.90 -8.29
C PHE A 350 -3.35 10.46 -8.09
N VAL A 351 -3.25 11.62 -7.47
CA VAL A 351 -2.02 12.25 -7.04
C VAL A 351 -2.32 13.09 -5.81
N TYR A 352 -1.37 13.19 -4.90
CA TYR A 352 -1.46 14.04 -3.72
C TYR A 352 -0.37 15.10 -3.72
N ALA A 353 -0.48 16.09 -2.85
CA ALA A 353 0.59 17.01 -2.52
C ALA A 353 1.10 16.67 -1.13
N ARG A 354 2.41 16.76 -0.93
CA ARG A 354 3.01 16.55 0.40
C ARG A 354 2.36 17.47 1.44
N PRO A 355 2.15 17.00 2.68
CA PRO A 355 1.47 17.77 3.71
C PRO A 355 2.15 19.11 3.97
N VAL A 356 1.35 20.15 4.21
CA VAL A 356 1.85 21.49 4.57
C VAL A 356 1.12 22.03 5.79
N VAL A 357 1.87 22.66 6.68
CA VAL A 357 1.33 23.16 7.95
C VAL A 357 1.00 24.65 7.84
N TYR A 358 -0.15 25.05 8.39
CA TYR A 358 -0.55 26.44 8.55
C TYR A 358 -0.99 26.71 9.99
N ASP A 359 -0.51 27.81 10.55
CA ASP A 359 -1.00 28.38 11.81
C ASP A 359 -2.23 29.25 11.51
N LEU A 360 -3.38 28.84 12.06
CA LEU A 360 -4.68 29.51 11.95
C LEU A 360 -5.11 30.18 13.26
N SER A 361 -4.24 30.29 14.26
CA SER A 361 -4.50 31.01 15.53
C SER A 361 -4.94 32.47 15.32
N LYS A 362 -4.62 33.03 14.15
CA LYS A 362 -5.16 34.30 13.64
C LYS A 362 -5.97 34.02 12.38
N PRO A 363 -7.28 33.71 12.47
CA PRO A 363 -8.08 33.23 11.33
C PRO A 363 -8.15 34.22 10.17
N LYS A 364 -7.94 35.52 10.42
CA LYS A 364 -7.89 36.58 9.39
C LYS A 364 -6.57 36.66 8.63
N ALA A 365 -5.52 36.04 9.15
CA ALA A 365 -4.17 36.06 8.59
C ALA A 365 -3.49 34.69 8.76
N PRO A 366 -4.00 33.63 8.09
CA PRO A 366 -3.34 32.33 8.07
C PRO A 366 -1.87 32.45 7.65
N VAL A 367 -0.97 31.81 8.39
CA VAL A 367 0.46 31.81 8.09
C VAL A 367 0.90 30.39 7.82
N ARG A 368 1.58 30.17 6.68
CA ARG A 368 2.22 28.88 6.43
C ARG A 368 3.35 28.69 7.43
N ALA A 369 3.29 27.65 8.24
CA ALA A 369 4.38 27.30 9.15
C ALA A 369 5.57 26.78 8.33
N GLY A 370 6.77 27.23 8.67
CA GLY A 370 8.00 26.66 8.13
C GLY A 370 8.32 25.38 8.88
N LYS A 371 8.39 24.25 8.17
CA LYS A 371 9.10 23.07 8.68
C LYS A 371 10.60 23.26 8.46
#